data_AF-A0A7T8JTJ6-F1
#
_entry.id   AF-A0A7T8JTJ6-F1
#
_cell.length_a   1.000
_cell.length_b   1.000
_cell.length_c   1.000
_cell.angle_alpha   90.00
_cell.angle_beta   90.00
_cell.angle_gamma   90.00
#
_symmetry.space_group_name_H-M   'P 1'
#
loop_
_entity.id
_entity.type
_entity.pdbx_description
1 polymer ?
#
loop_
_entity_poly.entity_id
_entity_poly.type
_entity_poly.pdbx_seq_one_letter_code
_entity_poly.pdbx_strand_id
1 'polypeptide(L)' 'LTTAYGEEYDYDSIMHYSSRAFSKDYHDPEILTIVPRNGVSPEDIGRKKNYSPKDIIKIKKMYRCAPYENW' A
#
# COMPACT_ATOMS: atom_id res chain seq x y z
N LEU A 1 -15.44 2.72 -10.89
CA LEU A 1 -15.08 3.17 -9.52
C LEU A 1 -14.27 2.07 -8.85
N THR A 2 -13.14 2.41 -8.22
CA THR A 2 -12.44 1.46 -7.34
C THR A 2 -13.09 1.48 -5.96
N THR A 3 -13.18 0.34 -5.29
CA THR A 3 -13.74 0.22 -3.94
C THR A 3 -12.65 -0.19 -2.96
N ALA A 4 -12.64 0.44 -1.78
CA ALA A 4 -11.69 0.14 -0.73
C ALA A 4 -12.18 -0.98 0.21
N TYR A 5 -13.43 -1.44 0.06
CA TYR A 5 -14.06 -2.43 0.96
C TYR A 5 -13.96 -2.03 2.44
N GLY A 6 -14.14 -0.74 2.74
CA GLY A 6 -14.06 -0.15 4.08
C GLY A 6 -12.67 -0.19 4.73
N GLU A 7 -11.63 -0.60 4.01
CA GLU A 7 -10.25 -0.58 4.50
C GLU A 7 -9.60 0.78 4.20
N GLU A 8 -8.90 1.31 5.19
CA GLU A 8 -8.15 2.57 5.05
C GLU A 8 -6.95 2.42 4.11
N TYR A 9 -6.34 3.56 3.75
CA TYR A 9 -5.08 3.56 3.02
C TYR A 9 -4.01 2.79 3.80
N ASP A 10 -3.24 1.98 3.08
CA ASP A 10 -2.25 1.10 3.66
C ASP A 10 -0.87 1.37 3.04
N TYR A 11 -0.05 2.11 3.78
CA TYR A 11 1.35 2.39 3.44
C TYR A 11 2.20 1.11 3.44
N ASP A 12 1.75 0.07 4.15
CA ASP A 12 2.42 -1.22 4.22
C ASP A 12 1.91 -2.24 3.21
N SER A 13 1.00 -1.86 2.31
CA SER A 13 0.50 -2.75 1.27
C SER A 13 1.64 -3.21 0.36
N ILE A 14 1.66 -4.50 0.00
CA ILE A 14 2.61 -5.04 -0.99
C ILE A 14 2.46 -4.39 -2.37
N MET A 15 1.29 -3.79 -2.62
CA MET A 15 0.97 -3.08 -3.85
C MET A 15 1.41 -1.61 -3.83
N HIS A 16 1.88 -1.10 -2.69
CA HIS A 16 2.33 0.28 -2.59
C HIS A 16 3.66 0.44 -3.32
N TYR A 17 3.80 1.50 -4.12
CA TYR A 17 5.07 1.85 -4.74
C TYR A 17 6.07 2.37 -3.71
N SER A 18 7.38 2.20 -3.95
CA SER A 18 8.37 2.90 -3.14
C SER A 18 8.30 4.41 -3.36
N SER A 19 8.80 5.17 -2.39
CA SER A 19 8.88 6.64 -2.46
C SER A 19 9.63 7.18 -3.67
N ARG A 20 10.42 6.33 -4.34
CA ARG A 20 11.28 6.66 -5.47
C ARG A 20 10.89 5.95 -6.77
N ALA A 21 9.73 5.30 -6.81
CA ALA A 21 9.26 4.63 -8.01
C ALA A 21 9.18 5.62 -9.19
N PHE A 22 9.77 5.24 -10.33
CA PHE A 22 9.86 6.07 -11.53
C PHE A 22 10.54 7.45 -11.35
N SER A 23 11.40 7.60 -10.33
CA SER A 23 12.22 8.81 -10.20
C SER A 23 13.15 8.98 -11.40
N LYS A 24 13.39 10.24 -11.80
CA LYS A 24 14.37 10.59 -12.84
C LYS A 24 15.80 10.20 -12.45
N ASP A 25 16.08 10.09 -11.16
CA ASP A 25 17.33 9.61 -10.60
C ASP A 25 17.03 8.76 -9.36
N TYR A 26 17.21 7.45 -9.49
CA TYR A 26 16.96 6.48 -8.41
C TYR A 26 18.14 6.36 -7.42
N HIS A 27 19.27 7.00 -7.68
CA HIS A 27 20.40 7.00 -6.72
C HIS A 27 20.35 8.18 -5.75
N ASP A 28 19.84 9.35 -6.18
CA ASP A 28 19.70 10.56 -5.31
C ASP A 28 18.49 10.53 -4.34
N PRO A 29 18.67 10.22 -3.03
CA PRO A 29 17.59 10.01 -2.06
C PRO A 29 16.64 11.20 -1.87
N GLU A 30 17.05 12.40 -2.25
CA GLU A 30 16.23 13.60 -2.13
C GLU A 30 15.16 13.69 -3.23
N ILE A 31 15.30 12.93 -4.34
CA ILE A 31 14.35 12.94 -5.45
C ILE A 31 13.28 11.89 -5.23
N LEU A 32 12.30 12.27 -4.42
CA LEU A 32 11.09 11.48 -4.13
C LEU A 32 9.98 11.76 -5.15
N THR A 33 9.26 10.71 -5.54
CA THR A 33 8.04 10.79 -6.36
C THR A 33 6.77 10.61 -5.54
N ILE A 34 6.86 9.98 -4.36
CA ILE A 34 5.75 9.79 -3.42
C ILE A 34 6.20 10.20 -2.03
N VAL A 35 5.47 11.13 -1.41
CA VAL A 35 5.73 11.64 -0.05
C VAL A 35 4.50 11.39 0.84
N PRO A 36 4.61 10.55 1.88
CA PRO A 36 3.53 10.34 2.84
C PRO A 36 3.16 11.63 3.60
N ARG A 37 1.87 11.83 3.92
CA ARG A 37 1.38 13.07 4.56
C ARG A 37 1.24 12.99 6.08
N ASN A 38 1.31 11.80 6.66
CA ASN A 38 0.95 11.51 8.05
C ASN A 38 2.15 11.09 8.92
N GLY A 39 3.35 11.59 8.60
CA GLY A 39 4.57 11.32 9.38
C GLY A 39 5.18 9.93 9.16
N VAL A 40 4.62 9.11 8.27
CA VAL A 40 5.28 7.89 7.78
C VAL A 40 6.53 8.28 7.01
N SER A 41 7.65 7.61 7.26
CA SER A 41 8.90 7.89 6.55
C SER A 41 8.78 7.44 5.08
N PRO A 42 9.29 8.23 4.11
CA PRO A 42 9.33 7.80 2.71
C PRO A 42 10.09 6.48 2.49
N GLU A 43 11.00 6.12 3.38
CA GLU A 43 11.76 4.87 3.33
C GLU A 43 10.92 3.65 3.73
N ASP A 44 9.85 3.86 4.50
CA ASP A 44 8.99 2.78 4.99
C ASP A 44 7.99 2.27 3.93
N ILE A 45 7.71 3.08 2.90
CA ILE A 45 6.75 2.73 1.84
C ILE A 45 7.40 1.95 0.69
N GLY A 46 6.65 1.03 0.09
CA GLY A 46 7.10 0.28 -1.08
C GLY A 46 7.36 -1.19 -0.80
N ARG A 47 8.59 -1.65 -1.06
CA ARG A 47 8.91 -3.08 -1.11
C ARG A 47 8.62 -3.77 0.24
N LYS A 48 7.66 -4.70 0.23
CA LYS A 48 7.38 -5.59 1.36
C LYS A 48 7.69 -7.04 1.02
N LYS A 49 8.01 -7.82 2.06
CA LYS A 49 8.29 -9.26 1.93
C LYS A 49 7.02 -10.11 1.84
N ASN A 50 5.96 -9.67 2.51
CA ASN A 50 4.69 -10.38 2.64
C ASN A 50 3.52 -9.39 2.49
N TYR A 51 2.31 -9.93 2.34
CA TYR A 51 1.07 -9.16 2.39
C TYR A 51 0.90 -8.48 3.75
N SER A 52 0.39 -7.25 3.74
CA SER A 52 -0.07 -6.62 4.96
C SER A 52 -1.36 -7.30 5.46
N PRO A 53 -1.74 -7.11 6.74
CA PRO A 53 -3.06 -7.53 7.21
C PRO A 53 -4.21 -6.95 6.39
N LYS A 54 -4.10 -5.68 5.95
CA LYS A 54 -5.13 -5.01 5.15
C LYS A 54 -5.20 -5.57 3.73
N ASP A 55 -4.08 -5.94 3.11
CA ASP A 55 -4.08 -6.64 1.81
C ASP A 55 -4.91 -7.93 1.88
N ILE A 56 -4.67 -8.73 2.92
CA ILE A 56 -5.37 -10.00 3.16
C ILE A 56 -6.86 -9.75 3.37
N ILE A 57 -7.22 -8.76 4.20
CA ILE A 57 -8.63 -8.43 4.48
C ILE A 57 -9.33 -7.93 3.22
N LYS A 58 -8.70 -7.02 2.45
CA LYS A 58 -9.29 -6.50 1.20
C LYS A 58 -9.54 -7.61 0.19
N ILE A 59 -8.61 -8.55 0.01
CA ILE A 59 -8.79 -9.69 -0.90
C ILE A 59 -9.92 -10.60 -0.40
N LYS A 60 -9.97 -10.92 0.90
CA LYS A 60 -11.06 -11.75 1.45
C LYS A 60 -12.43 -11.10 1.28
N LYS A 61 -12.55 -9.79 1.50
CA LYS A 61 -13.78 -9.03 1.25
C LYS A 61 -14.16 -9.00 -0.24
N MET A 62 -13.19 -8.74 -1.11
CA MET A 62 -13.38 -8.73 -2.57
C MET A 62 -13.94 -10.06 -3.09
N TYR A 63 -13.44 -11.17 -2.56
CA TYR A 63 -13.82 -12.52 -2.98
C TYR A 63 -14.84 -13.20 -2.05
N ARG A 64 -15.41 -12.47 -1.09
CA ARG A 64 -16.41 -12.97 -0.12
C ARG A 64 -15.98 -14.24 0.60
N CYS A 65 -14.70 -14.31 0.97
CA CYS A 65 -14.17 -15.40 1.77
C CYS A 65 -14.59 -15.24 3.24
N ALA A 66 -14.78 -16.35 3.95
CA ALA A 66 -15.05 -16.35 5.39
C ALA A 66 -14.04 -15.48 6.18
N PRO A 67 -14.50 -14.65 7.14
CA PRO A 67 -15.89 -14.42 7.59
C PRO A 67 -16.58 -13.20 6.91
N TYR A 68 -16.15 -12.82 5.71
CA TYR A 68 -16.58 -11.61 5.00
C TYR A 68 -17.58 -11.89 3.85
N GLU A 69 -18.36 -12.96 3.95
CA GLU A 69 -19.33 -13.37 2.92
C GLU A 69 -20.35 -12.27 2.61
N ASN A 70 -20.74 -11.52 3.64
CA ASN A 70 -21.73 -10.45 3.60
C ASN A 70 -21.11 -9.05 3.65
N TRP A 71 -19.80 -8.95 3.43
CA TRP A 71 -19.16 -7.65 3.27
C TRP A 71 -19.67 -6.93 2.01
#